data_AF-A0A517PRT5-F1
#
_entry.id   AF-A0A517PRT5-F1
#
_cell.length_a   1.000
_cell.length_b   1.000
_cell.length_c   1.000
_cell.angle_alpha   90.00
_cell.angle_beta   90.00
_cell.angle_gamma   90.00
#
_symmetry.space_group_name_H-M   'P 1'
#
loop_
_entity.id
_entity.type
_entity.pdbx_description
1 polymer ?
#
loop_
_entity_poly.entity_id
_entity_poly.type
_entity_poly.pdbx_seq_one_letter_code
_entity_poly.pdbx_strand_id
1 'polypeptide(L)'
;MIDLSDVSPDSGNEPRIFRPPREYLHRELWSLILTLISFLGIGILIVLDDPFNMHLSGFLFVGSLGLIPGLIALWGILVYRNVSLTLHDNIVTVQEVFQRQEVNLSEVTEARWGSDSELFLNPRPNSVVINLKYYHLEDRLRLIRYFHRELKETVQIHWNQFCFQVAIPLEERLQQLQHPETELRAPGSEEILITRRRYDRIGIPLNAVLTPTVTLISWYQGQFGFLILPAMTIGWWLFLRYSIPKRGMIQERIWAREDFRVMTYLLMAWGSAGLIGFVILLRTELPEFVKIIGGLCLFLLCLELILKMYNSATIRCQEERRKTKAAAVEEWEAGQKTDLS
;
A
#
# COMPACT_ATOMS: atom_id res chain seq x y z
N MET A 1 29.79 -12.10 1.26
CA MET A 1 29.99 -13.45 1.82
C MET A 1 29.17 -13.49 3.09
N ILE A 2 27.93 -13.98 2.97
CA ILE A 2 26.99 -14.01 4.09
C ILE A 2 27.19 -15.35 4.77
N ASP A 3 27.67 -15.31 6.00
CA ASP A 3 27.66 -16.46 6.90
C ASP A 3 26.22 -16.62 7.42
N LEU A 4 25.41 -17.35 6.66
CA LEU A 4 24.10 -17.86 7.10
C LEU A 4 24.24 -19.22 7.81
N SER A 5 25.47 -19.65 8.08
CA SER A 5 25.82 -20.79 8.91
C SER A 5 25.63 -20.42 10.38
N ASP A 6 24.39 -20.47 10.85
CA ASP A 6 24.06 -21.09 12.13
C ASP A 6 22.56 -20.95 12.38
N VAL A 7 21.77 -21.80 11.72
CA VAL A 7 20.75 -22.59 12.42
C VAL A 7 20.64 -23.92 11.68
N SER A 8 21.50 -24.86 12.06
CA SER A 8 21.26 -26.30 11.93
C SER A 8 19.80 -26.62 12.29
N PRO A 9 19.10 -27.55 11.62
CA PRO A 9 17.75 -27.99 11.99
C PRO A 9 17.69 -28.76 13.34
N ASP A 10 18.62 -28.50 14.26
CA ASP A 10 18.94 -29.33 15.42
C ASP A 10 18.73 -28.61 16.77
N SER A 11 17.88 -27.57 16.81
CA SER A 11 17.24 -27.13 18.06
C SER A 11 15.83 -27.68 18.10
N GLY A 12 15.67 -28.77 18.83
CA GLY A 12 14.64 -29.79 18.64
C GLY A 12 13.19 -29.33 18.79
N ASN A 13 12.32 -30.01 18.03
CA ASN A 13 10.88 -30.24 18.17
C ASN A 13 9.94 -29.07 18.56
N GLU A 14 10.44 -27.85 18.76
CA GLU A 14 9.59 -26.72 19.12
C GLU A 14 8.91 -26.17 17.85
N PRO A 15 7.57 -26.05 17.86
CA PRO A 15 6.84 -25.51 16.73
C PRO A 15 7.26 -24.06 16.48
N ARG A 16 7.68 -23.76 15.25
CA ARG A 16 8.03 -22.39 14.87
C ARG A 16 6.77 -21.60 14.58
N ILE A 17 6.54 -20.53 15.34
CA ILE A 17 5.33 -19.70 15.27
C ILE A 17 5.67 -18.35 14.63
N PHE A 18 5.06 -18.06 13.48
CA PHE A 18 5.15 -16.77 12.81
C PHE A 18 3.90 -15.95 13.11
N ARG A 19 4.08 -14.68 13.46
CA ARG A 19 3.00 -13.73 13.75
C ARG A 19 3.23 -12.41 13.04
N PRO A 20 2.17 -11.65 12.77
CA PRO A 20 2.32 -10.29 12.24
C PRO A 20 3.18 -9.41 13.18
N PRO A 21 4.05 -8.55 12.63
CA PRO A 21 4.93 -7.73 13.44
C PRO A 21 4.15 -6.63 14.18
N ARG A 22 4.67 -6.18 15.32
CA ARG A 22 4.05 -5.11 16.12
C ARG A 22 3.89 -3.79 15.36
N GLU A 23 4.77 -3.53 14.40
CA GLU A 23 4.67 -2.37 13.49
C GLU A 23 3.36 -2.36 12.69
N TYR A 24 2.85 -3.54 12.31
CA TYR A 24 1.56 -3.67 11.63
C TYR A 24 0.43 -3.15 12.53
N LEU A 25 0.39 -3.57 13.80
CA LEU A 25 -0.59 -3.06 14.77
C LEU A 25 -0.51 -1.53 14.93
N HIS A 26 0.70 -0.98 15.06
CA HIS A 26 0.88 0.45 15.21
C HIS A 26 0.36 1.23 13.99
N ARG A 27 0.61 0.73 12.78
CA ARG A 27 0.10 1.35 11.55
C ARG A 27 -1.44 1.38 11.52
N GLU A 28 -2.09 0.25 11.83
CA GLU A 28 -3.56 0.17 11.81
C GLU A 28 -4.18 1.03 12.92
N LEU A 29 -3.56 1.09 14.11
CA LEU A 29 -3.99 1.98 15.19
C LEU A 29 -3.90 3.45 14.80
N TRP A 30 -2.79 3.86 14.17
CA TRP A 30 -2.64 5.22 13.65
C TRP A 30 -3.66 5.54 12.55
N SER A 31 -3.91 4.59 11.64
CA SER A 31 -4.93 4.72 10.60
C SER A 31 -6.32 4.94 11.20
N LEU A 32 -6.67 4.19 12.25
CA LEU A 32 -7.94 4.34 12.96
C LEU A 32 -8.06 5.72 13.64
N ILE A 33 -7.02 6.16 14.34
CA ILE A 33 -6.98 7.48 15.01
C ILE A 33 -7.13 8.61 13.98
N LEU A 34 -6.38 8.56 12.89
CA LEU A 34 -6.44 9.57 11.83
C LEU A 34 -7.81 9.60 11.15
N THR A 35 -8.40 8.43 10.92
CA THR A 35 -9.77 8.32 10.39
C THR A 35 -10.75 9.01 11.33
N LEU A 36 -10.74 8.68 12.62
CA LEU A 36 -11.64 9.29 13.59
C LEU A 36 -11.49 10.81 13.64
N ILE A 37 -10.27 11.33 13.71
CA ILE A 37 -10.00 12.78 13.75
C ILE A 37 -10.49 13.46 12.46
N SER A 38 -10.22 12.88 11.29
CA SER A 38 -10.57 13.47 10.00
C SER A 38 -12.08 13.56 9.82
N PHE A 39 -12.81 12.46 10.07
CA PHE A 39 -14.25 12.42 9.86
C PHE A 39 -15.01 13.17 10.96
N LEU A 40 -14.52 13.17 12.21
CA LEU A 40 -15.06 14.04 13.26
C LEU A 40 -14.89 15.52 12.90
N GLY A 41 -13.70 15.89 12.42
CA GLY A 41 -13.41 17.25 11.96
C GLY A 41 -14.36 17.70 10.85
N ILE A 42 -14.54 16.89 9.81
CA ILE A 42 -15.49 17.19 8.72
C ILE A 42 -16.92 17.27 9.24
N GLY A 43 -17.33 16.37 10.14
CA GLY A 43 -18.65 16.42 10.76
C GLY A 43 -18.90 17.72 11.52
N ILE A 44 -17.90 18.22 12.25
CA ILE A 44 -17.97 19.53 12.92
C ILE A 44 -18.13 20.67 11.92
N LEU A 45 -17.43 20.64 10.78
CA LEU A 45 -17.58 21.68 9.75
C LEU A 45 -18.99 21.76 9.19
N ILE A 46 -19.59 20.60 8.90
CA ILE A 46 -20.97 20.52 8.39
C ILE A 46 -21.96 21.09 9.42
N VAL A 47 -21.71 20.86 10.71
CA VAL A 47 -22.55 21.42 11.78
C VAL A 47 -22.38 22.94 11.92
N LEU A 48 -21.21 23.49 11.57
CA LEU A 48 -20.94 24.92 11.70
C LEU A 48 -21.44 25.77 10.52
N ASP A 49 -21.69 25.19 9.34
CA ASP A 49 -21.93 25.95 8.09
C ASP A 49 -23.40 25.98 7.63
N ASP A 50 -24.23 24.99 8.00
CA ASP A 50 -25.58 24.79 7.40
C ASP A 50 -26.78 25.11 8.32
N PRO A 51 -28.03 25.18 7.80
CA PRO A 51 -29.25 25.18 8.61
C PRO A 51 -29.64 23.76 9.06
N PHE A 52 -30.35 23.66 10.19
CA PHE A 52 -30.58 22.44 10.99
C PHE A 52 -30.96 21.15 10.23
N ASN A 53 -31.71 21.27 9.12
CA ASN A 53 -32.16 20.13 8.32
C ASN A 53 -31.07 19.49 7.42
N MET A 54 -29.99 20.20 7.09
CA MET A 54 -28.87 19.66 6.31
C MET A 54 -27.75 19.04 7.18
N HIS A 55 -27.72 19.34 8.47
CA HIS A 55 -26.71 18.78 9.37
C HIS A 55 -26.84 17.28 9.58
N LEU A 56 -28.08 16.76 9.74
CA LEU A 56 -28.27 15.34 10.03
C LEU A 56 -27.87 14.48 8.81
N SER A 57 -28.28 14.88 7.61
CA SER A 57 -27.92 14.18 6.38
C SER A 57 -26.43 14.25 6.09
N GLY A 58 -25.80 15.43 6.24
CA GLY A 58 -24.37 15.61 6.07
C GLY A 58 -23.54 14.83 7.10
N PHE A 59 -23.94 14.86 8.37
CA PHE A 59 -23.28 14.09 9.43
C PHE A 59 -23.40 12.57 9.20
N LEU A 60 -24.58 12.09 8.83
CA LEU A 60 -24.78 10.67 8.48
C LEU A 60 -23.96 10.26 7.26
N PHE A 61 -23.87 11.12 6.25
CA PHE A 61 -23.07 10.87 5.06
C PHE A 61 -21.57 10.77 5.39
N VAL A 62 -21.03 11.74 6.12
CA VAL A 62 -19.62 11.74 6.57
C VAL A 62 -19.33 10.57 7.49
N GLY A 63 -20.23 10.28 8.44
CA GLY A 63 -20.14 9.10 9.29
C GLY A 63 -20.08 7.81 8.48
N SER A 64 -20.96 7.66 7.48
CA SER A 64 -21.00 6.46 6.63
C SER A 64 -19.71 6.27 5.82
N LEU A 65 -19.13 7.36 5.30
CA LEU A 65 -17.86 7.34 4.59
C LEU A 65 -16.69 7.01 5.52
N GLY A 66 -16.72 7.49 6.76
CA GLY A 66 -15.69 7.20 7.77
C GLY A 66 -15.72 5.77 8.31
N LEU A 67 -16.88 5.11 8.25
CA LEU A 67 -17.01 3.71 8.69
C LEU A 67 -16.13 2.77 7.87
N ILE A 68 -16.01 2.98 6.55
CA ILE A 68 -15.23 2.09 5.68
C ILE A 68 -13.76 2.00 6.12
N PRO A 69 -12.98 3.11 6.15
CA PRO A 69 -11.59 3.06 6.61
C PRO A 69 -11.47 2.65 8.09
N GLY A 70 -12.44 3.00 8.93
CA GLY A 70 -12.49 2.55 10.32
C GLY A 70 -12.61 1.02 10.44
N LEU A 71 -13.50 0.40 9.67
CA LEU A 71 -13.67 -1.05 9.61
C LEU A 71 -12.44 -1.74 9.03
N ILE A 72 -11.78 -1.17 8.02
CA ILE A 72 -10.52 -1.70 7.47
C ILE A 72 -9.42 -1.70 8.55
N ALA A 73 -9.26 -0.61 9.29
CA ALA A 73 -8.27 -0.52 10.36
C ALA A 73 -8.58 -1.49 11.51
N LEU A 74 -9.85 -1.61 11.91
CA LEU A 74 -10.30 -2.59 12.91
C LEU A 74 -10.05 -4.03 12.45
N TRP A 75 -10.30 -4.33 11.17
CA TRP A 75 -9.99 -5.62 10.58
C TRP A 75 -8.49 -5.93 10.64
N GLY A 76 -7.63 -4.95 10.33
CA GLY A 76 -6.19 -5.08 10.50
C GLY A 76 -5.77 -5.41 11.94
N ILE A 77 -6.40 -4.78 12.94
CA ILE A 77 -6.15 -5.10 14.35
C ILE A 77 -6.55 -6.54 14.69
N LEU A 78 -7.68 -7.02 14.15
CA LEU A 78 -8.12 -8.42 14.32
C LEU A 78 -7.15 -9.40 13.66
N VAL A 79 -6.66 -9.07 12.46
CA VAL A 79 -5.62 -9.84 11.76
C VAL A 79 -4.38 -9.96 12.63
N TYR A 80 -3.87 -8.84 13.18
CA TYR A 80 -2.70 -8.86 14.07
C TYR A 80 -2.88 -9.78 15.28
N ARG A 81 -4.06 -9.78 15.90
CA ARG A 81 -4.32 -10.53 17.12
C ARG A 81 -4.49 -12.02 16.89
N ASN A 82 -5.14 -12.40 15.79
CA ASN A 82 -5.61 -13.77 15.58
C ASN A 82 -4.80 -14.52 14.53
N VAL A 83 -4.18 -13.85 13.55
CA VAL A 83 -3.46 -14.54 12.48
C VAL A 83 -2.11 -15.04 12.98
N SER A 84 -1.85 -16.33 12.79
CA SER A 84 -0.54 -16.93 13.01
C SER A 84 -0.33 -18.13 12.10
N LEU A 85 0.92 -18.38 11.75
CA LEU A 85 1.32 -19.57 11.00
C LEU A 85 2.27 -20.38 11.87
N THR A 86 1.96 -21.65 12.11
CA THR A 86 2.87 -22.55 12.84
C THR A 86 3.36 -23.66 11.94
N LEU A 87 4.67 -23.87 11.93
CA LEU A 87 5.33 -24.94 11.19
C LEU A 87 5.83 -26.00 12.18
N HIS A 88 5.44 -27.25 11.96
CA HIS A 88 5.87 -28.39 12.78
C HIS A 88 5.93 -29.66 11.94
N ASP A 89 7.10 -30.25 11.75
CA ASP A 89 7.32 -31.59 11.18
C ASP A 89 6.42 -31.92 9.97
N ASN A 90 6.44 -31.04 8.96
CA ASN A 90 5.66 -31.12 7.71
C ASN A 90 4.17 -30.77 7.80
N ILE A 91 3.67 -30.43 8.99
CA ILE A 91 2.34 -29.90 9.23
C ILE A 91 2.43 -28.38 9.36
N VAL A 92 1.55 -27.71 8.62
CA VAL A 92 1.38 -26.27 8.66
C VAL A 92 0.01 -25.95 9.23
N THR A 93 0.00 -25.32 10.39
CA THR A 93 -1.24 -24.79 10.97
C THR A 93 -1.38 -23.33 10.58
N VAL A 94 -2.40 -23.05 9.78
CA VAL A 94 -2.81 -21.70 9.40
C VAL A 94 -3.93 -21.28 10.33
N GLN A 95 -3.64 -20.36 11.23
CA GLN A 95 -4.65 -19.70 12.05
C GLN A 95 -5.03 -18.39 11.37
N GLU A 96 -6.27 -18.30 10.93
CA GLU A 96 -6.91 -17.08 10.45
C GLU A 96 -7.80 -16.47 11.54
N VAL A 97 -8.45 -15.34 11.22
CA VAL A 97 -9.33 -14.62 12.16
C VAL A 97 -10.52 -15.48 12.61
N PHE A 98 -11.10 -16.25 11.71
CA PHE A 98 -12.31 -17.05 11.99
C PHE A 98 -12.08 -18.57 11.95
N GLN A 99 -10.95 -19.02 11.40
CA GLN A 99 -10.73 -20.43 11.16
C GLN A 99 -9.30 -20.82 11.52
N ARG A 100 -9.15 -22.06 12.00
CA ARG A 100 -7.87 -22.74 12.13
C ARG A 100 -7.87 -23.92 11.18
N GLN A 101 -6.85 -24.04 10.34
CA GLN A 101 -6.68 -25.16 9.42
C GLN A 101 -5.30 -25.77 9.59
N GLU A 102 -5.23 -27.09 9.55
CA GLU A 102 -3.97 -27.85 9.59
C GLU A 102 -3.79 -28.55 8.26
N VAL A 103 -2.62 -28.36 7.65
CA VAL A 103 -2.29 -28.86 6.31
C VAL A 103 -1.02 -29.67 6.39
N ASN A 104 -1.09 -30.94 6.02
CA ASN A 104 0.08 -31.76 5.80
C ASN A 104 0.66 -31.46 4.41
N LEU A 105 1.90 -30.98 4.33
CA LEU A 105 2.51 -30.58 3.05
C LEU A 105 2.68 -31.75 2.07
N SER A 106 2.78 -32.98 2.58
CA SER A 106 2.87 -34.17 1.73
C SER A 106 1.56 -34.51 1.00
N GLU A 107 0.43 -34.02 1.52
CA GLU A 107 -0.91 -34.21 0.95
C GLU A 107 -1.30 -33.09 -0.02
N VAL A 108 -0.47 -32.06 -0.17
CA VAL A 108 -0.73 -30.95 -1.07
C VAL A 108 -0.61 -31.42 -2.51
N THR A 109 -1.72 -31.31 -3.26
CA THR A 109 -1.80 -31.73 -4.66
C THR A 109 -1.51 -30.60 -5.65
N GLU A 110 -1.78 -29.36 -5.24
CA GLU A 110 -1.48 -28.15 -6.01
C GLU A 110 -1.07 -27.04 -5.03
N ALA A 111 0.02 -26.35 -5.33
CA ALA A 111 0.48 -25.17 -4.61
C ALA A 111 0.59 -24.00 -5.59
N ARG A 112 -0.33 -23.03 -5.53
CA ARG A 112 -0.36 -21.91 -6.45
C ARG A 112 0.21 -20.66 -5.78
N TRP A 113 1.21 -20.08 -6.41
CA TRP A 113 1.82 -18.83 -5.96
C TRP A 113 1.09 -17.62 -6.59
N GLY A 114 0.53 -16.75 -5.74
CA GLY A 114 -0.24 -15.58 -6.12
C GLY A 114 0.62 -14.32 -6.23
N SER A 115 0.32 -13.45 -7.22
CA SER A 115 1.07 -12.22 -7.47
C SER A 115 1.10 -11.24 -6.30
N ASP A 116 0.18 -11.38 -5.34
CA ASP A 116 0.03 -10.48 -4.21
C ASP A 116 0.67 -11.01 -2.92
N SER A 117 1.75 -11.79 -3.05
CA SER A 117 2.40 -12.47 -1.91
C SER A 117 1.50 -13.46 -1.19
N GLU A 118 0.71 -14.22 -1.95
CA GLU A 118 -0.21 -15.24 -1.43
C GLU A 118 0.26 -16.62 -1.87
N LEU A 119 0.07 -17.63 -1.03
CA LEU A 119 0.31 -19.02 -1.35
C LEU A 119 -0.98 -19.81 -1.12
N PHE A 120 -1.54 -20.35 -2.18
CA PHE A 120 -2.71 -21.21 -2.13
C PHE A 120 -2.25 -22.66 -2.06
N LEU A 121 -2.55 -23.34 -0.96
CA LEU A 121 -2.30 -24.75 -0.78
C LEU A 121 -3.62 -25.50 -0.96
N ASN A 122 -3.67 -26.47 -1.87
CA ASN A 122 -4.83 -27.32 -2.08
C ASN A 122 -4.57 -28.74 -1.56
N PRO A 123 -4.70 -28.99 -0.24
CA PRO A 123 -4.92 -30.33 0.28
C PRO A 123 -6.36 -30.73 -0.05
N ARG A 124 -6.59 -31.92 -0.57
CA ARG A 124 -7.98 -32.42 -0.72
C ARG A 124 -8.52 -32.65 0.71
N PRO A 125 -9.65 -32.06 1.15
CA PRO A 125 -10.71 -31.41 0.36
C PRO A 125 -10.76 -29.86 0.37
N ASN A 126 -10.03 -29.16 1.25
CA ASN A 126 -10.19 -27.73 1.47
C ASN A 126 -8.92 -26.96 1.10
N SER A 127 -9.06 -25.92 0.28
CA SER A 127 -7.95 -25.02 -0.02
C SER A 127 -7.65 -24.08 1.16
N VAL A 128 -6.37 -23.78 1.35
CA VAL A 128 -5.86 -22.87 2.38
C VAL A 128 -5.07 -21.76 1.73
N VAL A 129 -5.30 -20.52 2.15
CA VAL A 129 -4.62 -19.35 1.62
C VAL A 129 -3.70 -18.77 2.68
N ILE A 130 -2.40 -18.80 2.42
CA ILE A 130 -1.40 -18.18 3.29
C ILE A 130 -1.06 -16.82 2.69
N ASN A 131 -1.52 -15.75 3.32
CA ASN A 131 -1.14 -14.40 2.92
C ASN A 131 0.19 -14.01 3.59
N LEU A 132 1.27 -14.00 2.80
CA LEU A 132 2.61 -13.74 3.31
C LEU A 132 2.80 -12.26 3.66
N LYS A 133 1.95 -11.34 3.20
CA LYS A 133 2.10 -9.89 3.48
C LYS A 133 2.01 -9.53 4.95
N TYR A 134 1.37 -10.38 5.76
CA TYR A 134 1.19 -10.13 7.17
C TYR A 134 2.49 -10.29 7.98
N TYR A 135 3.49 -11.02 7.47
CA TYR A 135 4.71 -11.31 8.21
C TYR A 135 5.82 -10.30 7.96
N HIS A 136 6.79 -10.25 8.89
CA HIS A 136 7.98 -9.43 8.74
C HIS A 136 8.80 -9.84 7.51
N LEU A 137 9.58 -8.91 6.97
CA LEU A 137 10.25 -9.10 5.68
C LEU A 137 11.21 -10.32 5.68
N GLU A 138 11.95 -10.53 6.77
CA GLU A 138 12.82 -11.70 6.96
C GLU A 138 12.01 -13.01 7.03
N ASP A 139 10.95 -13.02 7.83
CA ASP A 139 10.08 -14.20 7.99
C ASP A 139 9.39 -14.56 6.69
N ARG A 140 9.00 -13.56 5.89
CA ARG A 140 8.44 -13.78 4.56
C ARG A 140 9.39 -14.54 3.65
N LEU A 141 10.66 -14.12 3.54
CA LEU A 141 11.64 -14.86 2.73
C LEU A 141 11.89 -16.24 3.28
N ARG A 142 11.98 -16.39 4.61
CA ARG A 142 12.14 -17.70 5.26
C ARG A 142 10.98 -18.62 4.91
N LEU A 143 9.74 -18.14 4.97
CA LEU A 143 8.55 -18.90 4.60
C LEU A 143 8.55 -19.25 3.11
N ILE A 144 8.86 -18.30 2.22
CA ILE A 144 8.95 -18.56 0.77
C ILE A 144 9.98 -19.67 0.49
N ARG A 145 11.19 -19.56 1.05
CA ARG A 145 12.25 -20.56 0.89
C ARG A 145 11.85 -21.92 1.48
N TYR A 146 11.21 -21.92 2.65
CA TYR A 146 10.70 -23.13 3.29
C TYR A 146 9.68 -23.84 2.41
N PHE A 147 8.60 -23.17 1.98
CA PHE A 147 7.57 -23.78 1.14
C PHE A 147 8.10 -24.22 -0.21
N HIS A 148 8.99 -23.44 -0.83
CA HIS A 148 9.60 -23.81 -2.10
C HIS A 148 10.44 -25.09 -2.01
N ARG A 149 11.14 -25.30 -0.88
CA ARG A 149 11.96 -26.48 -0.63
C ARG A 149 11.14 -27.72 -0.26
N GLU A 150 10.13 -27.57 0.60
CA GLU A 150 9.34 -28.71 1.09
C GLU A 150 8.30 -29.19 0.06
N LEU A 151 7.81 -28.30 -0.81
CA LEU A 151 6.85 -28.67 -1.86
C LEU A 151 7.57 -29.18 -3.11
N LYS A 152 7.10 -30.29 -3.68
CA LYS A 152 7.62 -30.82 -4.95
C LYS A 152 7.44 -29.79 -6.07
N GLU A 153 8.46 -29.61 -6.91
CA GLU A 153 8.42 -28.68 -8.05
C GLU A 153 7.21 -28.91 -8.97
N THR A 154 6.82 -30.18 -9.18
CA THR A 154 5.67 -30.55 -10.04
C THR A 154 4.32 -30.06 -9.52
N VAL A 155 4.23 -29.76 -8.22
CA VAL A 155 3.02 -29.30 -7.55
C VAL A 155 2.95 -27.76 -7.53
N GLN A 156 4.08 -27.08 -7.75
CA GLN A 156 4.18 -25.63 -7.65
C GLN A 156 3.79 -24.94 -8.96
N ILE A 157 2.73 -24.15 -8.93
CA ILE A 157 2.19 -23.40 -10.07
C ILE A 157 2.49 -21.91 -9.91
N HIS A 158 2.90 -21.26 -11.00
CA HIS A 158 3.27 -19.84 -11.06
C HIS A 158 4.47 -19.42 -10.19
N TRP A 159 5.29 -20.36 -9.73
CA TRP A 159 6.51 -20.07 -8.96
C TRP A 159 7.38 -19.02 -9.64
N ASN A 160 7.72 -19.19 -10.92
CA ASN A 160 8.61 -18.27 -11.64
C ASN A 160 8.07 -16.83 -11.68
N GLN A 161 6.74 -16.69 -11.84
CA GLN A 161 6.10 -15.37 -11.80
C GLN A 161 6.16 -14.77 -10.40
N PHE A 162 5.91 -15.57 -9.38
CA PHE A 162 5.97 -15.15 -7.99
C PHE A 162 7.39 -14.78 -7.56
N CYS A 163 8.38 -15.59 -7.94
CA CYS A 163 9.79 -15.35 -7.64
C CYS A 163 10.21 -13.96 -8.14
N PHE A 164 9.88 -13.66 -9.40
CA PHE A 164 10.18 -12.35 -9.99
C PHE A 164 9.39 -11.18 -9.39
N GLN A 165 8.08 -11.37 -9.12
CA GLN A 165 7.22 -10.26 -8.67
C GLN A 165 7.34 -9.99 -7.17
N VAL A 166 7.70 -11.00 -6.39
CA VAL A 166 7.63 -10.98 -4.93
C VAL A 166 8.96 -11.37 -4.31
N ALA A 167 9.51 -12.55 -4.59
CA ALA A 167 10.66 -13.07 -3.84
C ALA A 167 11.94 -12.24 -4.06
N ILE A 168 12.35 -12.00 -5.31
CA ILE A 168 13.56 -11.23 -5.66
C ILE A 168 13.48 -9.80 -5.11
N PRO A 169 12.40 -9.01 -5.38
CA PRO A 169 12.29 -7.66 -4.81
C PRO A 169 12.28 -7.64 -3.28
N LEU A 170 11.80 -8.72 -2.64
CA LEU A 170 11.83 -8.80 -1.18
C LEU A 170 13.25 -9.02 -0.67
N GLU A 171 14.03 -9.86 -1.33
CA GLU A 171 15.42 -10.13 -0.98
C GLU A 171 16.30 -8.88 -1.16
N GLU A 172 16.21 -8.21 -2.30
CA GLU A 172 16.91 -6.95 -2.54
C GLU A 172 16.57 -5.92 -1.46
N ARG A 173 15.28 -5.83 -1.10
CA ARG A 173 14.83 -4.93 -0.03
C ARG A 173 15.37 -5.33 1.34
N LEU A 174 15.50 -6.62 1.64
CA LEU A 174 16.11 -7.08 2.89
C LEU A 174 17.59 -6.70 2.95
N GLN A 175 18.34 -6.98 1.89
CA GLN A 175 19.76 -6.68 1.78
C GLN A 175 20.01 -5.18 1.95
N GLN A 176 19.19 -4.32 1.34
CA GLN A 176 19.24 -2.87 1.52
C GLN A 176 19.01 -2.41 2.97
N LEU A 177 18.17 -3.12 3.73
CA LEU A 177 17.92 -2.81 5.14
C LEU A 177 19.05 -3.31 6.05
N GLN A 178 19.63 -4.47 5.75
CA GLN A 178 20.68 -5.12 6.55
C GLN A 178 22.08 -4.54 6.30
N HIS A 179 22.35 -4.02 5.11
CA HIS A 179 23.60 -3.31 4.79
C HIS A 179 23.34 -1.81 4.59
N PRO A 180 23.13 -1.08 5.69
CA PRO A 180 22.90 0.35 5.62
C PRO A 180 24.08 1.16 5.07
N GLU A 181 25.27 0.56 4.97
CA GLU A 181 26.50 1.22 4.51
C GLU A 181 26.77 1.05 3.02
N THR A 182 25.98 0.26 2.29
CA THR A 182 26.07 0.26 0.83
C THR A 182 25.57 1.61 0.34
N GLU A 183 26.49 2.46 -0.14
CA GLU A 183 26.16 3.74 -0.74
C GLU A 183 25.01 3.53 -1.74
N LEU A 184 23.93 4.28 -1.58
CA LEU A 184 22.85 4.31 -2.56
C LEU A 184 23.50 4.47 -3.93
N ARG A 185 23.33 3.47 -4.80
CA ARG A 185 23.85 3.48 -6.17
C ARG A 185 23.61 4.86 -6.76
N ALA A 186 24.65 5.46 -7.35
CA ALA A 186 24.47 6.74 -8.03
C ALA A 186 23.33 6.59 -9.05
N PRO A 187 22.31 7.47 -9.02
CA PRO A 187 21.15 7.34 -9.89
C PRO A 187 21.60 7.29 -11.35
N GLY A 188 21.06 6.34 -12.11
CA GLY A 188 21.26 6.28 -13.56
C GLY A 188 20.74 7.55 -14.27
N SER A 189 21.05 7.70 -15.56
CA SER A 189 20.61 8.86 -16.37
C SER A 189 19.09 9.08 -16.37
N GLU A 190 18.32 7.99 -16.20
CA GLU A 190 16.86 7.98 -16.16
C GLU A 190 16.29 7.89 -14.72
N GLU A 191 17.12 7.90 -13.68
CA GLU A 191 16.69 7.78 -12.30
C GLU A 191 16.86 9.11 -11.56
N ILE A 192 16.05 9.32 -10.53
CA ILE A 192 16.17 10.46 -9.62
C ILE A 192 16.21 9.97 -8.18
N LEU A 193 17.17 10.49 -7.41
CA LEU A 193 17.15 10.35 -5.97
C LEU A 193 16.09 11.30 -5.39
N ILE A 194 15.01 10.70 -4.88
CA ILE A 194 13.95 11.42 -4.19
C ILE A 194 14.30 11.47 -2.71
N THR A 195 14.60 12.66 -2.21
CA THR A 195 14.88 12.90 -0.79
C THR A 195 13.75 13.69 -0.14
N ARG A 196 13.62 13.57 1.20
CA ARG A 196 12.67 14.38 1.99
C ARG A 196 12.82 15.88 1.73
N ARG A 197 14.04 16.34 1.46
CA ARG A 197 14.36 17.75 1.15
C ARG A 197 13.61 18.28 -0.08
N ARG A 198 13.30 17.43 -1.06
CA ARG A 198 12.50 17.85 -2.24
C ARG A 198 11.06 18.21 -1.83
N TYR A 199 10.45 17.42 -0.95
CA TYR A 199 9.11 17.71 -0.44
C TYR A 199 9.13 18.88 0.52
N ASP A 200 10.16 19.02 1.36
CA ASP A 200 10.33 20.19 2.22
C ASP A 200 10.42 21.48 1.41
N ARG A 201 11.11 21.46 0.26
CA ARG A 201 11.24 22.62 -0.63
C ARG A 201 9.90 23.11 -1.20
N ILE A 202 8.90 22.23 -1.31
CA ILE A 202 7.57 22.58 -1.82
C ILE A 202 6.59 22.81 -0.66
N GLY A 203 6.55 21.87 0.28
CA GLY A 203 5.60 21.86 1.39
C GLY A 203 5.82 22.97 2.40
N ILE A 204 7.08 23.34 2.72
CA ILE A 204 7.36 24.44 3.65
C ILE A 204 6.83 25.78 3.12
N PRO A 205 7.22 26.26 1.91
CA PRO A 205 6.71 27.54 1.43
C PRO A 205 5.20 27.53 1.20
N LEU A 206 4.64 26.41 0.71
CA LEU A 206 3.19 26.28 0.53
C LEU A 206 2.44 26.44 1.86
N ASN A 207 2.82 25.70 2.89
CA ASN A 207 2.17 25.79 4.20
C ASN A 207 2.45 27.13 4.90
N ALA A 208 3.64 27.72 4.70
CA ALA A 208 3.99 29.02 5.24
C ALA A 208 3.13 30.17 4.66
N VAL A 209 2.68 30.06 3.41
CA VAL A 209 1.77 31.04 2.80
C VAL A 209 0.31 30.72 3.12
N LEU A 210 -0.08 29.44 3.00
CA LEU A 210 -1.47 29.03 3.14
C LEU A 210 -1.99 29.20 4.57
N THR A 211 -1.22 28.77 5.57
CA THR A 211 -1.64 28.82 6.98
C THR A 211 -2.01 30.21 7.47
N PRO A 212 -1.15 31.25 7.35
CA PRO A 212 -1.52 32.60 7.77
C PRO A 212 -2.66 33.18 6.94
N THR A 213 -2.71 32.92 5.63
CA THR A 213 -3.79 33.41 4.75
C THR A 213 -5.14 32.87 5.19
N VAL A 214 -5.26 31.55 5.37
CA VAL A 214 -6.51 30.92 5.83
C VAL A 214 -6.87 31.38 7.24
N THR A 215 -5.87 31.51 8.13
CA THR A 215 -6.11 31.98 9.51
C THR A 215 -6.68 33.41 9.53
N LEU A 216 -6.12 34.32 8.73
CA LEU A 216 -6.59 35.71 8.63
C LEU A 216 -8.01 35.78 8.04
N ILE A 217 -8.29 35.02 6.98
CA ILE A 217 -9.62 34.95 6.37
C ILE A 217 -10.64 34.40 7.36
N SER A 218 -10.32 33.29 8.04
CA SER A 218 -11.16 32.67 9.06
C SER A 218 -11.47 33.64 10.20
N TRP A 219 -10.45 34.38 10.65
CA TRP A 219 -10.58 35.38 11.71
C TRP A 219 -11.48 36.54 11.28
N TYR A 220 -11.27 37.08 10.08
CA TYR A 220 -12.05 38.19 9.54
C TYR A 220 -13.52 37.82 9.31
N GLN A 221 -13.78 36.59 8.87
CA GLN A 221 -15.13 36.10 8.57
C GLN A 221 -15.83 35.50 9.80
N GLY A 222 -15.12 35.30 10.92
CA GLY A 222 -15.64 34.59 12.10
C GLY A 222 -15.88 33.09 11.88
N GLN A 223 -15.47 32.56 10.72
CA GLN A 223 -15.68 31.17 10.33
C GLN A 223 -14.42 30.34 10.64
N PHE A 224 -14.27 29.95 11.90
CA PHE A 224 -13.11 29.16 12.36
C PHE A 224 -13.03 27.75 11.76
N GLY A 225 -14.11 27.25 11.14
CA GLY A 225 -14.11 25.96 10.44
C GLY A 225 -13.03 25.86 9.36
N PHE A 226 -12.70 26.95 8.68
CA PHE A 226 -11.68 26.92 7.62
C PHE A 226 -10.26 26.62 8.12
N LEU A 227 -9.99 26.68 9.43
CA LEU A 227 -8.70 26.28 10.01
C LEU A 227 -8.36 24.79 9.79
N ILE A 228 -9.32 23.96 9.37
CA ILE A 228 -9.05 22.57 8.99
C ILE A 228 -8.22 22.44 7.70
N LEU A 229 -8.30 23.43 6.80
CA LEU A 229 -7.58 23.43 5.52
C LEU A 229 -6.06 23.40 5.73
N PRO A 230 -5.45 24.31 6.51
CA PRO A 230 -4.01 24.23 6.78
C PRO A 230 -3.63 22.97 7.57
N ALA A 231 -4.50 22.47 8.47
CA ALA A 231 -4.25 21.21 9.15
C ALA A 231 -4.15 20.03 8.16
N MET A 232 -5.06 19.97 7.18
CA MET A 232 -5.05 18.98 6.11
C MET A 232 -3.79 19.09 5.22
N THR A 233 -3.38 20.29 4.82
CA THR A 233 -2.19 20.46 3.97
C THR A 233 -0.88 20.18 4.70
N ILE A 234 -0.79 20.53 5.98
CA ILE A 234 0.34 20.16 6.84
C ILE A 234 0.37 18.65 7.01
N GLY A 235 -0.77 18.03 7.31
CA GLY A 235 -0.92 16.58 7.43
C GLY A 235 -0.48 15.84 6.16
N TRP A 236 -0.94 16.30 5.00
CA TRP A 236 -0.53 15.76 3.70
C TRP A 236 0.97 15.90 3.44
N TRP A 237 1.55 17.08 3.70
CA TRP A 237 2.99 17.29 3.56
C TRP A 237 3.80 16.38 4.48
N LEU A 238 3.41 16.28 5.75
CA LEU A 238 4.06 15.39 6.71
C LEU A 238 3.92 13.93 6.27
N PHE A 239 2.74 13.52 5.82
CA PHE A 239 2.50 12.17 5.29
C PHE A 239 3.44 11.84 4.12
N LEU A 240 3.55 12.72 3.13
CA LEU A 240 4.49 12.55 2.01
C LEU A 240 5.95 12.51 2.49
N ARG A 241 6.32 13.37 3.44
CA ARG A 241 7.67 13.41 4.03
C ARG A 241 8.01 12.13 4.80
N TYR A 242 7.07 11.57 5.54
CA TYR A 242 7.29 10.37 6.36
C TYR A 242 7.19 9.07 5.57
N SER A 243 6.45 9.07 4.46
CA SER A 243 6.38 7.94 3.53
C SER A 243 7.71 7.65 2.83
N ILE A 244 8.64 8.61 2.84
CA ILE A 244 9.95 8.49 2.20
C ILE A 244 11.03 8.21 3.26
N PRO A 245 11.90 7.19 3.06
CA PRO A 245 12.99 6.90 3.98
C PRO A 245 13.96 8.08 4.08
N LYS A 246 14.63 8.25 5.25
CA LYS A 246 15.52 9.40 5.52
C LYS A 246 16.65 9.56 4.48
N ARG A 247 17.10 8.46 3.88
CA ARG A 247 18.19 8.41 2.89
C ARG A 247 17.74 8.74 1.47
N GLY A 248 16.43 8.83 1.25
CA GLY A 248 15.83 8.95 -0.06
C GLY A 248 15.62 7.59 -0.72
N MET A 249 14.85 7.61 -1.79
CA MET A 249 14.53 6.46 -2.61
C MET A 249 14.96 6.79 -4.04
N ILE A 250 15.68 5.87 -4.69
CA ILE A 250 15.92 5.97 -6.12
C ILE A 250 14.61 5.60 -6.79
N GLN A 251 14.02 6.56 -7.49
CA GLN A 251 12.85 6.33 -8.31
C GLN A 251 13.25 6.60 -9.75
N GLU A 252 12.77 5.78 -10.68
CA GLU A 252 12.81 6.17 -12.09
C GLU A 252 12.19 7.56 -12.23
N ARG A 253 12.84 8.41 -13.02
CA ARG A 253 12.34 9.74 -13.27
C ARG A 253 10.93 9.58 -13.82
N ILE A 254 10.00 10.16 -13.10
CA ILE A 254 8.57 10.19 -13.43
C ILE A 254 8.34 10.63 -14.90
N TRP A 255 9.26 11.42 -15.46
CA TRP A 255 9.27 11.91 -16.83
C TRP A 255 10.01 11.04 -17.86
N ALA A 256 10.85 10.10 -17.41
CA ALA A 256 11.52 9.11 -18.27
C ALA A 256 10.53 8.06 -18.78
N ARG A 257 9.54 7.72 -17.95
CA ARG A 257 8.42 6.87 -18.35
C ARG A 257 7.42 7.68 -19.17
N GLU A 258 7.44 7.47 -20.48
CA GLU A 258 6.56 8.14 -21.43
C GLU A 258 5.07 7.98 -21.05
N ASP A 259 4.69 6.82 -20.53
CA ASP A 259 3.34 6.53 -20.03
C ASP A 259 2.94 7.44 -18.86
N PHE A 260 3.84 7.67 -17.90
CA PHE A 260 3.54 8.50 -16.73
C PHE A 260 3.49 9.98 -17.11
N ARG A 261 4.33 10.42 -18.04
CA ARG A 261 4.28 11.76 -18.61
C ARG A 261 2.93 12.05 -19.25
N VAL A 262 2.45 11.16 -20.13
CA VAL A 262 1.12 11.27 -20.75
C VAL A 262 0.03 11.26 -19.68
N MET A 263 0.12 10.38 -18.69
CA MET A 263 -0.84 10.31 -17.59
C MET A 263 -0.89 11.60 -16.77
N THR A 264 0.26 12.18 -16.44
CA THR A 264 0.35 13.43 -15.66
C THR A 264 -0.25 14.60 -16.43
N TYR A 265 0.05 14.73 -17.72
CA TYR A 265 -0.56 15.77 -18.55
C TYR A 265 -2.07 15.59 -18.65
N LEU A 266 -2.55 14.36 -18.81
CA LEU A 266 -3.97 14.08 -18.89
C LEU A 266 -4.68 14.40 -17.57
N LEU A 267 -4.08 14.03 -16.43
CA LEU A 267 -4.61 14.30 -15.09
C LEU A 267 -4.63 15.80 -14.79
N MET A 268 -3.60 16.55 -15.19
CA MET A 268 -3.55 18.00 -15.07
C MET A 268 -4.58 18.69 -15.98
N ALA A 269 -4.70 18.26 -17.23
CA ALA A 269 -5.67 18.81 -18.18
C ALA A 269 -7.11 18.56 -17.71
N TRP A 270 -7.46 17.34 -17.34
CA TRP A 270 -8.79 17.01 -16.85
C TRP A 270 -9.06 17.56 -15.45
N GLY A 271 -8.07 17.56 -14.56
CA GLY A 271 -8.17 18.23 -13.26
C GLY A 271 -8.46 19.72 -13.42
N SER A 272 -7.80 20.39 -14.35
CA SER A 272 -8.09 21.80 -14.66
C SER A 272 -9.46 21.99 -15.31
N ALA A 273 -9.87 21.14 -16.25
CA ALA A 273 -11.20 21.19 -16.86
C ALA A 273 -12.32 20.94 -15.84
N GLY A 274 -12.12 19.96 -14.94
CA GLY A 274 -13.04 19.65 -13.85
C GLY A 274 -13.13 20.79 -12.84
N LEU A 275 -12.00 21.41 -12.47
CA LEU A 275 -11.98 22.59 -11.61
C LEU A 275 -12.71 23.78 -12.25
N ILE A 276 -12.49 24.02 -13.55
CA ILE A 276 -13.20 25.08 -14.30
C ILE A 276 -14.70 24.78 -14.34
N GLY A 277 -15.10 23.55 -14.68
CA GLY A 277 -16.50 23.12 -14.70
C GLY A 277 -17.16 23.25 -13.32
N PHE A 278 -16.44 22.90 -12.25
CA PHE A 278 -16.91 23.06 -10.87
C PHE A 278 -17.07 24.53 -10.48
N VAL A 279 -16.12 25.40 -10.83
CA VAL A 279 -16.23 26.85 -10.60
C VAL A 279 -17.42 27.44 -11.37
N ILE A 280 -17.66 27.03 -12.61
CA ILE A 280 -18.83 27.44 -13.39
C ILE A 280 -20.13 26.96 -12.71
N LEU A 281 -20.18 25.70 -12.27
CA LEU A 281 -21.32 25.15 -11.53
C LEU A 281 -21.59 25.92 -10.22
N LEU A 282 -20.56 26.29 -9.46
CA LEU A 282 -20.71 27.08 -8.25
C LEU A 282 -21.21 28.50 -8.52
N ARG A 283 -20.80 29.11 -9.64
CA ARG A 283 -21.15 30.49 -10.03
C ARG A 283 -22.52 30.63 -10.68
N THR A 284 -23.16 29.54 -11.06
CA THR A 284 -24.49 29.55 -11.67
C THR A 284 -25.59 29.55 -10.61
N GLU A 285 -26.71 30.21 -10.90
CA GLU A 285 -27.93 30.20 -10.07
C GLU A 285 -28.74 28.89 -10.22
N LEU A 286 -28.05 27.77 -10.49
CA LEU A 286 -28.70 26.47 -10.57
C LEU A 286 -29.15 25.99 -9.20
N PRO A 287 -30.25 25.21 -9.12
CA PRO A 287 -30.65 24.55 -7.88
C PRO A 287 -29.52 23.69 -7.29
N GLU A 288 -29.39 23.65 -5.97
CA GLU A 288 -28.29 22.93 -5.29
C GLU A 288 -28.19 21.46 -5.67
N PHE A 289 -29.33 20.78 -5.86
CA PHE A 289 -29.34 19.38 -6.28
C PHE A 289 -28.70 19.18 -7.68
N VAL A 290 -28.84 20.16 -8.58
CA VAL A 290 -28.20 20.13 -9.91
C VAL A 290 -26.68 20.32 -9.78
N LYS A 291 -26.23 21.16 -8.84
CA LYS A 291 -24.81 21.34 -8.54
C LYS A 291 -24.18 20.07 -7.98
N ILE A 292 -24.88 19.40 -7.05
CA ILE A 292 -24.46 18.14 -6.45
C ILE A 292 -24.39 17.04 -7.52
N ILE A 293 -25.44 16.87 -8.33
CA ILE A 293 -25.46 15.88 -9.42
C ILE A 293 -24.38 16.18 -10.47
N GLY A 294 -24.20 17.44 -10.86
CA GLY A 294 -23.16 17.86 -11.80
C GLY A 294 -21.75 17.59 -11.28
N GLY A 295 -21.50 17.87 -9.99
CA GLY A 295 -20.23 17.54 -9.32
C GLY A 295 -19.98 16.04 -9.24
N LEU A 296 -21.01 15.24 -8.91
CA LEU A 296 -20.94 13.79 -8.89
C LEU A 296 -20.63 13.21 -10.27
N CYS A 297 -21.29 13.69 -11.33
CA CYS A 297 -21.03 13.26 -12.70
C CYS A 297 -19.59 13.59 -13.15
N LEU A 298 -19.10 14.80 -12.82
CA LEU A 298 -17.71 15.19 -13.08
C LEU A 298 -16.71 14.28 -12.34
N PHE A 299 -17.00 13.95 -11.08
CA PHE A 299 -16.19 13.03 -10.29
C PHE A 299 -16.17 11.62 -10.87
N LEU A 300 -17.33 11.08 -11.27
CA LEU A 300 -17.44 9.75 -11.86
C LEU A 300 -16.71 9.65 -13.21
N LEU A 301 -16.80 10.69 -14.05
CA LEU A 301 -16.04 10.76 -15.31
C LEU A 301 -14.53 10.78 -15.06
N CYS A 302 -14.07 11.55 -14.06
CA CYS A 302 -12.66 11.56 -13.68
C CYS A 302 -12.21 10.18 -13.16
N LEU A 303 -13.04 9.52 -12.34
CA LEU A 303 -12.75 8.20 -11.80
C LEU A 303 -12.66 7.13 -12.89
N GLU A 304 -13.59 7.11 -13.84
CA GLU A 304 -13.58 6.16 -14.95
C GLU A 304 -12.32 6.30 -15.83
N LEU A 305 -11.91 7.54 -16.11
CA LEU A 305 -10.68 7.84 -16.84
C LEU A 305 -9.43 7.38 -16.07
N ILE A 306 -9.36 7.65 -14.77
CA ILE A 306 -8.26 7.17 -13.91
C ILE A 306 -8.18 5.63 -13.93
N LEU A 307 -9.33 4.94 -13.85
CA LEU A 307 -9.38 3.48 -13.88
C LEU A 307 -8.96 2.90 -15.25
N LYS A 308 -9.43 3.48 -16.36
CA LYS A 308 -9.02 3.06 -17.71
C LYS A 308 -7.51 3.25 -17.93
N MET A 309 -6.95 4.34 -17.42
CA MET A 309 -5.51 4.60 -17.49
C MET A 309 -4.69 3.66 -16.58
N TYR A 310 -5.17 3.38 -15.37
CA TYR A 310 -4.53 2.40 -14.49
C TYR A 310 -4.50 1.02 -15.15
N ASN A 311 -5.59 0.61 -15.79
CA ASN A 311 -5.67 -0.65 -16.52
C ASN A 311 -4.72 -0.71 -17.73
N SER A 312 -4.57 0.38 -18.50
CA SER A 312 -3.63 0.39 -19.64
C SER A 312 -2.16 0.35 -19.18
N ALA A 313 -1.81 1.09 -18.13
CA ALA A 313 -0.46 1.11 -17.56
C ALA A 313 -0.08 -0.25 -16.94
N THR A 314 -1.01 -0.90 -16.25
CA THR A 314 -0.79 -2.25 -15.68
C THR A 314 -0.58 -3.31 -16.76
N ILE A 315 -1.35 -3.30 -17.86
CA ILE A 315 -1.17 -4.24 -18.98
C ILE A 315 0.22 -4.11 -19.60
N ARG A 316 0.71 -2.89 -19.85
CA ARG A 316 2.05 -2.66 -20.43
C ARG A 316 3.19 -3.02 -19.48
N CYS A 317 3.05 -2.70 -18.18
CA CYS A 317 3.97 -3.16 -17.15
C CYS A 317 4.05 -4.70 -17.09
N GLN A 318 2.94 -5.40 -17.34
CA GLN A 318 2.95 -6.86 -17.38
C GLN A 318 3.75 -7.41 -18.57
N GLU A 319 3.76 -6.72 -19.71
CA GLU A 319 4.54 -7.11 -20.90
C GLU A 319 6.05 -6.90 -20.72
N GLU A 320 6.49 -5.76 -20.18
CA GLU A 320 7.92 -5.53 -19.87
C GLU A 320 8.44 -6.54 -18.86
N ARG A 321 7.64 -6.81 -17.81
CA ARG A 321 7.94 -7.83 -16.81
C ARG A 321 8.03 -9.22 -17.42
N ARG A 322 7.32 -9.55 -18.52
CA ARG A 322 7.47 -10.86 -19.18
C ARG A 322 8.84 -11.05 -19.83
N LYS A 323 9.47 -9.97 -20.30
CA LYS A 323 10.80 -10.03 -20.93
C LYS A 323 11.93 -10.15 -19.92
N THR A 324 11.82 -9.49 -18.77
CA THR A 324 12.81 -9.56 -17.68
C THR A 324 12.69 -10.80 -16.81
N LYS A 325 11.52 -11.46 -16.78
CA LYS A 325 11.27 -12.73 -16.08
C LYS A 325 12.22 -13.87 -16.47
N ALA A 326 12.62 -13.98 -17.73
CA ALA A 326 13.41 -15.12 -18.19
C ALA A 326 14.85 -15.08 -17.65
N ALA A 327 15.46 -13.89 -17.61
CA ALA A 327 16.86 -13.72 -17.16
C ALA A 327 17.01 -13.80 -15.64
N ALA A 328 16.07 -13.25 -14.87
CA ALA A 328 16.17 -13.18 -13.41
C ALA A 328 15.88 -14.52 -12.70
N VAL A 329 15.10 -15.41 -13.32
CA VAL A 329 14.86 -16.76 -12.78
C VAL A 329 16.15 -17.57 -12.78
N GLU A 330 16.95 -17.44 -13.84
CA GLU A 330 18.24 -18.12 -13.98
C GLU A 330 19.26 -17.65 -12.93
N GLU A 331 19.30 -16.35 -12.63
CA GLU A 331 20.17 -15.78 -11.58
C GLU A 331 19.78 -16.24 -10.17
N TRP A 332 18.48 -16.31 -9.87
CA TRP A 332 18.00 -16.76 -8.55
C TRP A 332 18.33 -18.23 -8.29
N GLU A 333 18.10 -19.10 -9.28
CA GLU A 333 18.44 -20.53 -9.18
C GLU A 333 19.96 -20.76 -9.09
N ALA A 334 20.77 -19.90 -9.73
CA ALA A 334 22.22 -19.96 -9.64
C ALA A 334 22.74 -19.57 -8.25
N GLY A 335 22.16 -18.54 -7.62
CA GLY A 335 22.53 -18.09 -6.26
C GLY A 335 22.26 -19.16 -5.19
N GLN A 336 21.13 -19.85 -5.26
CA GLN A 336 20.82 -20.94 -4.31
C GLN A 336 21.79 -22.12 -4.42
N LYS A 337 22.30 -22.42 -5.62
CA LYS A 337 23.28 -23.49 -5.83
C LYS A 337 24.66 -23.14 -5.30
N THR A 338 25.02 -21.86 -5.28
CA THR A 338 26.34 -21.40 -4.80
C THR A 338 26.41 -21.32 -3.28
N ASP A 339 25.28 -21.11 -2.59
CA ASP A 339 25.21 -21.16 -1.13
C ASP A 339 25.21 -22.60 -0.56
N LEU A 340 25.14 -23.62 -1.43
CA LEU A 340 25.14 -25.05 -1.08
C LEU A 340 26.47 -25.77 -1.36
N SER A 341 27.44 -25.08 -1.97
CA SER A 341 28.80 -25.57 -2.27
C SER A 341 29.83 -24.92 -1.37
#